data_AF-A0ABD0MZU0-F1
#
_entry.id   AF-A0ABD0MZU0-F1
#
_cell.length_a   1.000
_cell.length_b   1.000
_cell.length_c   1.000
_cell.angle_alpha   90.00
_cell.angle_beta   90.00
_cell.angle_gamma   90.00
#
_symmetry.space_group_name_H-M   'P 1'
#
loop_
_entity.id
_entity.type
_entity.pdbx_description
1 polymer ?
#
loop_
_entity_poly.entity_id
_entity_poly.type
_entity_poly.pdbx_seq_one_letter_code
_entity_poly.pdbx_strand_id
1 'polypeptide(L)'
;CDLEAQRQVLFEDACTLAERTGALAALETSAKQHRNIEEAFELMARELIVRHGGLVHHDSQSDSPTVLLHSDSHPIDEGEHLEKRSCDC
;
A
#
# COMPACT_ATOMS: atom_id res chain seq x y z
N CYS A 1 8.49 18.68 -5.47
CA CYS A 1 7.96 18.38 -4.11
C CYS A 1 8.11 19.61 -3.19
N ASP A 2 7.62 19.62 -1.95
CA ASP A 2 7.59 20.82 -1.09
C ASP A 2 8.97 21.35 -0.66
N LEU A 3 10.01 20.50 -0.71
CA LEU A 3 11.41 20.84 -0.45
C LEU A 3 12.25 20.85 -1.74
N GLU A 4 11.72 21.44 -2.82
CA GLU A 4 12.36 21.45 -4.14
C GLU A 4 13.79 22.02 -4.14
N ALA A 5 14.04 23.06 -3.34
CA ALA A 5 15.36 23.68 -3.22
C ALA A 5 16.42 22.76 -2.59
N GLN A 6 16.00 21.66 -1.95
CA GLN A 6 16.87 20.66 -1.34
C GLN A 6 16.89 19.36 -2.16
N ARG A 7 16.46 19.41 -3.43
CA ARG A 7 16.42 18.22 -4.30
C ARG A 7 17.82 17.62 -4.47
N GLN A 8 17.93 16.34 -4.13
CA GLN A 8 19.13 15.52 -4.34
C GLN A 8 18.92 14.39 -5.35
N VAL A 9 17.65 14.09 -5.68
CA VAL A 9 17.27 13.02 -6.61
C VAL A 9 16.35 13.61 -7.68
N LEU A 10 16.69 13.37 -8.94
CA LEU A 10 15.83 13.75 -10.06
C LEU A 10 14.65 12.77 -10.15
N PHE A 11 13.50 13.28 -10.58
CA PHE A 11 12.34 12.41 -10.75
C PHE A 11 12.60 11.35 -11.84
N GLU A 12 13.32 11.73 -12.89
CA GLU A 12 13.71 10.87 -14.01
C GLU A 12 14.59 9.69 -13.57
N ASP A 13 15.46 9.90 -12.57
CA ASP A 13 16.28 8.83 -11.98
C ASP A 13 15.39 7.82 -11.23
N ALA A 14 14.38 8.30 -10.52
CA ALA A 14 13.41 7.45 -9.83
C ALA A 14 12.54 6.67 -10.83
N CYS A 15 12.10 7.29 -11.93
CA CYS A 15 11.39 6.61 -13.02
C CYS A 15 12.26 5.51 -13.64
N THR A 16 13.51 5.84 -13.98
CA THR A 16 14.48 4.88 -14.53
C THR A 16 14.70 3.70 -13.58
N LEU A 17 14.79 3.96 -12.27
CA LEU A 17 14.94 2.90 -11.27
C LEU A 17 13.68 2.02 -11.19
N ALA A 18 12.49 2.62 -11.22
CA ALA A 18 11.23 1.89 -11.18
C ALA A 18 11.12 0.92 -12.38
N GLU A 19 11.43 1.41 -13.59
CA GLU A 19 11.45 0.58 -14.80
C GLU A 19 12.45 -0.58 -14.69
N ARG A 20 13.67 -0.30 -14.23
CA ARG A 20 14.73 -1.32 -14.08
C ARG A 20 14.41 -2.39 -13.04
N THR A 21 13.66 -2.05 -12.01
CA THR A 21 13.33 -2.95 -10.90
C THR A 21 11.98 -3.64 -11.05
N GLY A 22 11.19 -3.27 -12.05
CA GLY A 22 9.82 -3.75 -12.22
C GLY A 22 8.87 -3.20 -11.15
N ALA A 23 9.18 -2.05 -10.55
CA ALA A 23 8.26 -1.36 -9.67
C ALA A 23 7.07 -0.81 -10.47
N LEU A 24 5.91 -0.70 -9.83
CA LEU A 24 4.67 -0.29 -10.48
C LEU A 24 4.74 1.13 -11.07
N ALA A 25 5.30 2.07 -10.32
CA ALA A 25 5.48 3.46 -10.73
C ALA A 25 6.45 4.18 -9.77
N ALA A 26 6.93 5.36 -10.19
CA ALA A 26 7.58 6.34 -9.32
C ALA A 26 6.65 7.55 -9.14
N LEU A 27 6.42 7.98 -7.89
CA LEU A 27 5.60 9.16 -7.56
C LEU A 27 6.33 10.02 -6.51
N GLU A 28 6.36 11.35 -6.72
CA GLU A 28 6.80 12.29 -5.69
C GLU A 28 5.62 12.71 -4.80
N THR A 29 5.68 12.43 -3.50
CA THR A 29 4.64 12.82 -2.56
C THR A 29 5.11 13.91 -1.60
N SER A 30 4.18 14.75 -1.13
CA SER A 30 4.42 15.68 -0.03
C SER A 30 3.37 15.45 1.05
N ALA A 31 3.79 14.89 2.18
CA ALA A 31 2.91 14.74 3.34
C ALA A 31 2.45 16.11 3.88
N LYS A 32 3.36 17.10 3.85
CA LYS A 32 3.08 18.47 4.31
C LYS A 32 2.02 19.17 3.47
N GLN A 33 2.07 19.00 2.15
CA GLN A 33 1.15 19.65 1.21
C GLN A 33 -0.02 18.74 0.80
N HIS A 34 -0.12 17.54 1.36
CA HIS A 34 -1.08 16.52 0.94
C HIS A 34 -1.05 16.27 -0.58
N ARG A 35 0.15 16.26 -1.18
CA ARG A 35 0.34 16.09 -2.63
C ARG A 35 0.63 14.62 -2.95
N ASN A 36 -0.12 14.05 -3.90
CA ASN A 36 0.06 12.68 -4.41
C ASN A 36 -0.09 11.59 -3.33
N ILE A 37 -0.77 11.87 -2.22
CA ILE A 37 -0.96 10.91 -1.14
C ILE A 37 -2.04 9.91 -1.54
N GLU A 38 -3.23 10.39 -1.87
CA GLU A 38 -4.36 9.55 -2.29
C GLU A 38 -4.02 8.77 -3.56
N GLU A 39 -3.42 9.44 -4.55
CA GLU A 39 -3.02 8.84 -5.83
C GLU A 39 -2.04 7.67 -5.64
N ALA A 40 -1.11 7.77 -4.69
CA ALA A 40 -0.17 6.69 -4.38
C ALA A 40 -0.88 5.47 -3.79
N PHE A 41 -1.82 5.68 -2.87
CA PHE A 41 -2.60 4.58 -2.27
C PHE A 41 -3.54 3.94 -3.29
N GLU A 42 -4.26 4.74 -4.06
CA GLU A 42 -5.20 4.21 -5.04
C GLU A 42 -4.50 3.45 -6.18
N LEU A 43 -3.34 3.92 -6.64
CA LEU A 43 -2.55 3.23 -7.67
C LEU A 43 -2.13 1.83 -7.21
N MET A 44 -1.67 1.72 -5.96
CA MET A 44 -1.35 0.42 -5.36
C MET A 44 -2.59 -0.45 -5.16
N ALA A 45 -3.69 0.12 -4.65
CA ALA A 45 -4.94 -0.61 -4.45
C ALA A 45 -5.49 -1.17 -5.77
N ARG A 46 -5.49 -0.36 -6.84
CA ARG A 46 -5.90 -0.78 -8.18
C ARG A 46 -5.05 -1.92 -8.70
N GLU A 47 -3.73 -1.82 -8.57
CA GLU A 47 -2.83 -2.91 -9.00
C GLU A 47 -3.09 -4.21 -8.23
N LEU A 48 -3.28 -4.12 -6.92
CA LEU A 48 -3.58 -5.29 -6.08
C LEU A 48 -4.92 -5.92 -6.46
N ILE A 49 -5.95 -5.11 -6.76
CA ILE A 49 -7.25 -5.60 -7.24
C ILE A 49 -7.10 -6.27 -8.60
N VAL A 50 -6.31 -5.72 -9.54
CA VAL A 50 -6.10 -6.36 -10.85
C VAL A 50 -5.37 -7.70 -10.69
N ARG A 51 -4.38 -7.79 -9.81
CA ARG A 51 -3.58 -9.01 -9.61
C ARG A 51 -4.33 -10.11 -8.83
N HIS A 52 -5.13 -9.74 -7.85
CA HIS A 52 -5.72 -10.69 -6.88
C HIS A 52 -7.26 -10.70 -6.88
N GLY A 53 -7.91 -9.68 -7.45
CA GLY A 53 -9.35 -9.49 -7.43
C GLY A 53 -10.15 -10.37 -8.39
N GLY A 54 -9.58 -11.49 -8.85
CA GLY A 54 -10.28 -12.50 -9.61
C GLY A 54 -11.29 -13.28 -8.75
N LEU A 55 -12.44 -12.64 -8.47
CA LEU A 55 -13.81 -13.16 -8.27
C LEU A 55 -14.62 -12.21 -7.35
N VAL A 56 -14.69 -10.91 -7.65
CA VAL A 56 -15.79 -10.11 -7.10
C VAL A 56 -17.02 -10.43 -7.94
N HIS A 57 -17.72 -11.53 -7.59
CA HIS A 57 -19.08 -11.75 -8.08
C HIS A 57 -19.91 -10.55 -7.67
N HIS A 58 -20.30 -9.74 -8.65
CA HIS A 58 -21.28 -8.68 -8.50
C HIS A 58 -22.66 -9.33 -8.36
N ASP A 59 -22.92 -9.96 -7.21
CA ASP A 59 -24.28 -10.24 -6.80
C ASP A 59 -24.83 -8.96 -6.16
N SER A 60 -25.51 -8.20 -7.03
CA SER A 60 -26.64 -7.33 -6.76
C SER A 60 -26.88 -6.92 -5.29
N GLN A 61 -26.74 -5.61 -5.05
CA GLN A 61 -27.46 -4.84 -4.03
C GLN A 61 -26.92 -4.90 -2.58
N SER A 62 -25.84 -4.15 -2.32
CA SER A 62 -25.64 -3.51 -1.01
C SER A 62 -24.73 -2.27 -1.13
N ASP A 63 -25.24 -1.12 -0.70
CA ASP A 63 -24.56 0.18 -0.67
C ASP A 63 -23.37 0.21 0.32
N SER A 64 -22.25 -0.41 -0.02
CA SER A 64 -20.98 -0.23 0.71
C SER A 64 -19.75 -0.52 -0.17
N PRO A 65 -18.69 0.31 -0.13
CA PRO A 65 -17.48 0.07 -0.92
C PRO A 65 -16.60 -0.95 -0.16
N THR A 66 -17.00 -2.22 -0.20
CA THR A 66 -16.26 -3.25 0.52
C THR A 66 -15.16 -3.83 -0.39
N VAL A 67 -13.92 -3.35 -0.23
CA VAL A 67 -12.73 -3.94 -0.84
C VAL A 67 -12.22 -5.03 0.11
N LEU A 68 -12.60 -6.29 -0.11
CA LEU A 68 -12.05 -7.44 0.63
C LEU A 68 -10.90 -8.08 -0.17
N LEU A 69 -9.67 -7.77 0.22
CA LEU A 69 -8.46 -8.49 -0.17
C LEU A 69 -8.15 -9.52 0.91
N HIS A 70 -8.72 -10.72 0.80
CA HIS A 70 -8.38 -11.84 1.69
C HIS A 70 -7.99 -13.04 0.85
N SER A 71 -6.69 -13.35 0.82
CA SER A 71 -6.23 -14.63 0.28
C SER A 71 -5.58 -15.55 1.32
N ASP A 72 -5.04 -15.10 2.46
CA ASP A 72 -4.42 -16.05 3.44
C ASP A 72 -4.29 -15.51 4.90
N SER A 73 -5.19 -14.66 5.42
CA SER A 73 -5.08 -14.26 6.85
C SER A 73 -5.74 -15.30 7.76
N HIS A 74 -4.94 -16.12 8.45
CA HIS A 74 -5.46 -16.95 9.53
C HIS A 74 -5.84 -16.08 10.75
N PRO A 75 -6.97 -16.34 11.42
CA PRO A 75 -7.31 -15.65 12.66
C PRO A 75 -6.26 -15.97 13.72
N ILE A 76 -5.81 -14.94 14.45
CA ILE A 76 -5.05 -15.14 15.67
C ILE A 76 -6.04 -15.70 16.70
N ASP A 77 -5.89 -16.98 17.04
CA ASP A 77 -6.62 -17.59 18.14
C ASP A 77 -6.22 -16.84 19.43
N GLU A 78 -7.15 -16.10 20.02
CA GLU A 78 -6.98 -15.50 21.35
C GLU A 78 -7.09 -16.62 22.40
N GLY A 79 -6.04 -17.43 22.47
CA GLY A 79 -5.99 -18.62 23.31
C GLY A 79 -4.57 -19.07 23.57
N GLU A 80 -3.86 -18.36 24.46
CA GLU A 80 -3.20 -18.92 25.64
C GLU A 80 -2.26 -17.89 26.27
N HIS A 81 -2.38 -17.76 27.59
CA HIS A 81 -1.66 -16.85 28.47
C HIS A 81 -0.14 -17.11 28.41
N LEU A 82 0.56 -16.49 27.45
CA LEU A 82 2.02 -16.49 27.43
C LEU A 82 2.53 -15.58 28.55
N GLU A 83 2.94 -16.19 29.65
CA GLU A 83 3.64 -15.51 30.73
C GLU A 83 4.78 -14.66 30.17
N LYS A 84 4.75 -13.36 30.50
CA LYS A 84 5.77 -12.38 30.12
C LYS A 84 7.15 -12.87 30.57
N ARG A 85 7.96 -13.37 29.65
CA ARG A 85 9.40 -13.49 29.90
C ARG A 85 9.97 -12.08 30.03
N SER A 86 10.45 -11.76 31.23
CA SER A 86 11.27 -10.58 31.48
C SER A 86 12.47 -10.62 30.56
N CYS A 87 12.64 -9.58 29.73
CA CYS A 87 13.87 -9.36 29.00
C CYS A 87 14.79 -8.54 29.91
N ASP A 88 15.92 -9.10 30.31
CA ASP A 88 16.96 -8.36 31.01
C ASP A 88 17.74 -7.54 29.98
N CYS A 89 17.69 -6.21 30.12
CA CYS A 89 18.52 -5.24 29.43
C CYS A 89 19.88 -5.13 30.10
#